data_AF-A0A3N5XS40-F1
#
_entry.id   AF-A0A3N5XS40-F1
#
_cell.length_a   1.000
_cell.length_b   1.000
_cell.length_c   1.000
_cell.angle_alpha   90.00
_cell.angle_beta   90.00
_cell.angle_gamma   90.00
#
_symmetry.space_group_name_H-M   'P 1'
#
loop_
_entity.id
_entity.type
_entity.pdbx_description
1 polymer ?
#
loop_
_entity_poly.entity_id
_entity_poly.type
_entity_poly.pdbx_seq_one_letter_code
_entity_poly.pdbx_strand_id
1 'polypeptide(L)' 'MRLQSYQKEIKDHLQYLGIWDNLIAGKCKCYVCKTKLSENNFGLAFRDGEKLETTCNKLDCCRTVTTVLKD' A
#
# COMPACT_ATOMS: atom_id res chain seq x y z
N MET A 1 -3.13 13.83 -20.66
CA MET A 1 -3.54 14.50 -19.41
C MET A 1 -4.22 13.59 -18.36
N ARG A 2 -4.47 12.28 -18.60
CA ARG A 2 -5.11 11.38 -17.61
C ARG A 2 -4.17 10.79 -16.53
N LEU A 3 -2.87 10.71 -16.79
CA LEU A 3 -1.92 10.08 -15.86
C LEU A 3 -1.63 10.96 -14.62
N GLN A 4 -1.60 12.28 -14.79
CA GLN A 4 -1.31 13.21 -13.69
C GLN A 4 -2.47 13.33 -12.69
N SER A 5 -3.72 13.25 -13.15
CA SER A 5 -4.88 13.23 -12.25
C SER A 5 -4.90 11.95 -11.40
N TYR A 6 -4.58 10.81 -12.01
CA TYR A 6 -4.56 9.52 -11.33
C TYR A 6 -3.48 9.44 -10.23
N GLN A 7 -2.28 9.98 -10.47
CA GLN A 7 -1.23 10.04 -9.44
C GLN A 7 -1.62 10.94 -8.26
N LYS A 8 -2.32 12.05 -8.54
CA LYS A 8 -2.83 12.94 -7.49
C LYS A 8 -3.90 12.25 -6.64
N GLU A 9 -4.83 11.54 -7.26
CA GLU A 9 -5.88 10.79 -6.56
C GLU A 9 -5.31 9.70 -5.65
N ILE A 10 -4.28 8.95 -6.10
CA ILE A 10 -3.60 7.95 -5.27
C ILE A 10 -2.94 8.62 -4.05
N LYS A 11 -2.23 9.73 -4.25
CA LYS A 11 -1.59 10.45 -3.15
C LYS A 11 -2.63 10.92 -2.12
N ASP A 12 -3.72 11.54 -2.58
CA ASP A 12 -4.76 12.07 -1.71
C ASP A 12 -5.42 10.93 -0.89
N HIS A 13 -5.65 9.76 -1.51
CA HIS A 13 -6.14 8.57 -0.81
C HIS A 13 -5.14 8.02 0.21
N LEU A 14 -3.86 7.95 -0.12
CA LEU A 14 -2.82 7.49 0.82
C LEU A 14 -2.62 8.48 1.97
N GLN A 15 -2.80 9.78 1.73
CA GLN A 15 -2.79 10.80 2.77
C GLN A 15 -4.01 10.67 3.69
N TYR A 16 -5.21 10.49 3.14
CA TYR A 16 -6.42 10.24 3.92
C TYR A 16 -6.30 9.01 4.82
N LEU A 17 -5.62 7.96 4.33
CA LEU A 17 -5.34 6.75 5.08
C LEU A 17 -4.18 6.88 6.10
N GLY A 18 -3.49 8.02 6.16
CA GLY A 18 -2.34 8.23 7.06
C GLY A 18 -1.10 7.40 6.69
N ILE A 19 -1.05 6.84 5.48
CA ILE A 19 0.06 6.00 5.00
C ILE A 19 1.14 6.85 4.35
N TRP A 20 0.75 7.93 3.66
CA TRP A 20 1.64 8.70 2.78
C TRP A 20 2.95 9.13 3.44
N ASP A 21 2.89 9.75 4.61
CA ASP A 21 4.10 10.25 5.30
C ASP A 21 5.02 9.10 5.71
N ASN A 22 4.46 7.96 6.13
CA ASN A 22 5.22 6.77 6.47
C ASN A 22 5.83 6.09 5.23
N LEU A 23 5.14 6.17 4.09
CA LEU A 23 5.62 5.64 2.81
C LEU A 23 6.81 6.45 2.30
N ILE A 24 6.71 7.78 2.29
CA ILE A 24 7.79 8.68 1.86
C ILE A 24 8.97 8.62 2.82
N ALA A 25 8.73 8.48 4.13
CA ALA A 25 9.78 8.29 5.12
C ALA A 25 10.43 6.88 5.07
N GLY A 26 9.99 5.98 4.19
CA GLY A 26 10.53 4.62 4.05
C GLY A 26 10.27 3.73 5.28
N LYS A 27 9.25 4.07 6.06
CA LYS A 27 8.83 3.34 7.28
C LYS A 27 7.86 2.20 6.96
N CYS A 28 7.13 2.29 5.85
CA CYS A 28 6.25 1.23 5.38
C CYS A 28 7.04 0.01 4.88
N LYS A 29 6.58 -1.19 5.22
CA LYS A 29 7.12 -2.46 4.75
C LYS A 29 5.98 -3.34 4.26
N CYS A 30 6.24 -4.11 3.22
CA CYS A 30 5.30 -5.12 2.76
C CYS A 30 5.00 -6.11 3.89
N TYR A 31 3.73 -6.29 4.21
CA TYR A 31 3.25 -7.25 5.20
C TYR A 31 3.77 -8.66 4.94
N VAL A 32 3.83 -9.07 3.66
CA VAL A 32 4.23 -10.42 3.24
C VAL A 32 5.77 -10.56 3.17
N CYS A 33 6.43 -9.86 2.24
CA CYS A 33 7.87 -10.06 1.97
C CYS A 33 8.80 -9.11 2.73
N LYS A 34 8.27 -8.22 3.57
CA LYS A 34 9.01 -7.24 4.39
C LYS A 34 9.88 -6.24 3.63
N THR A 35 9.84 -6.22 2.29
CA THR A 35 10.48 -5.19 1.45
C THR A 35 9.98 -3.80 1.85
N LYS A 36 10.89 -2.83 1.97
CA LYS A 36 10.55 -1.42 2.21
C LYS A 36 9.72 -0.86 1.06
N LEU A 37 8.65 -0.16 1.39
CA LEU A 37 7.77 0.43 0.40
C LEU A 37 8.19 1.85 0.03
N SER A 38 7.89 2.22 -1.21
CA SER A 38 8.03 3.53 -1.79
C SER A 38 6.86 3.76 -2.75
N GLU A 39 6.74 4.97 -3.28
CA GLU A 39 5.73 5.32 -4.29
C GLU A 39 5.74 4.37 -5.50
N ASN A 40 6.92 3.86 -5.89
CA ASN A 40 7.10 3.05 -7.09
C ASN A 40 6.77 1.56 -6.90
N ASN A 41 6.74 1.07 -5.66
CA ASN A 41 6.53 -0.34 -5.38
C ASN A 41 5.34 -0.62 -4.45
N PHE A 42 4.60 0.42 -4.06
CA PHE A 42 3.37 0.29 -3.30
C PHE A 42 2.32 -0.48 -4.11
N GLY A 43 1.69 -1.47 -3.48
CA GLY A 43 0.65 -2.29 -4.11
C GLY A 43 -0.72 -2.01 -3.54
N LEU A 44 -0.95 -2.40 -2.30
CA LEU A 44 -2.26 -2.34 -1.65
C LEU A 44 -2.13 -1.89 -0.19
N ALA A 45 -3.18 -1.27 0.33
CA ALA A 45 -3.40 -1.05 1.76
C ALA A 45 -4.65 -1.80 2.20
N PHE A 46 -4.61 -2.40 3.38
CA PHE A 46 -5.72 -3.17 3.95
C PHE A 46 -5.72 -3.06 5.46
N ARG A 47 -6.86 -3.34 6.09
CA ARG A 47 -6.96 -3.43 7.55
C ARG A 47 -6.69 -4.86 8.01
N ASP A 48 -5.86 -5.00 9.02
CA ASP A 48 -5.64 -6.22 9.79
C ASP A 48 -5.98 -5.91 11.26
N GLY A 49 -7.20 -6.28 11.66
CA GLY A 49 -7.81 -5.81 12.91
C GLY A 49 -7.91 -4.27 12.95
N GLU A 50 -7.28 -3.66 13.95
CA GLU A 50 -7.22 -2.21 14.12
C GLU A 50 -6.06 -1.53 13.37
N LYS A 51 -5.14 -2.32 12.81
CA LYS A 51 -3.95 -1.78 12.14
C LYS A 51 -4.17 -1.68 10.64
N LEU A 52 -3.59 -0.64 10.06
CA LEU A 52 -3.54 -0.48 8.62
C LEU A 52 -2.20 -1.03 8.11
N GLU A 53 -2.27 -2.12 7.37
CA GLU A 53 -1.13 -2.82 6.82
C GLU A 53 -1.02 -2.54 5.31
N THR A 54 0.18 -2.78 4.76
CA THR A 54 0.48 -2.44 3.35
C THR A 54 1.26 -3.55 2.66
N THR A 55 1.11 -3.67 1.34
CA THR A 55 1.86 -4.63 0.52
C THR A 55 2.64 -3.93 -0.58
N CYS A 56 3.69 -4.60 -1.07
CA CYS A 56 4.29 -4.21 -2.32
C CYS A 56 3.46 -4.69 -3.52
N ASN A 57 3.71 -4.13 -4.69
CA ASN A 57 3.04 -4.46 -5.96
C ASN A 57 3.44 -5.81 -6.56
N LYS A 58 4.20 -6.66 -5.85
CA LYS A 58 4.46 -8.03 -6.28
C LYS A 58 3.16 -8.82 -6.25
N LEU A 59 2.82 -9.42 -7.39
CA LEU A 59 1.55 -10.10 -7.60
C LEU A 59 1.26 -11.17 -6.53
N ASP A 60 2.29 -11.91 -6.12
CA ASP A 60 2.18 -12.93 -5.07
C ASP A 60 1.86 -12.33 -3.69
N CYS A 61 2.45 -11.18 -3.35
CA CYS A 61 2.17 -10.47 -2.10
C CYS A 61 0.72 -9.96 -2.06
N CYS A 62 0.26 -9.37 -3.16
CA CYS A 62 -1.12 -8.91 -3.29
C CYS A 62 -2.11 -10.09 -3.20
N ARG A 63 -1.86 -11.19 -3.92
CA ARG A 63 -2.70 -12.39 -3.89
C ARG A 63 -2.81 -12.97 -2.49
N THR A 64 -1.68 -13.11 -1.80
CA THR A 64 -1.64 -13.65 -0.43
C THR A 64 -2.61 -12.91 0.48
N VAL A 65 -2.59 -11.57 0.46
CA VAL A 65 -3.48 -10.75 1.30
C VAL A 65 -4.94 -10.87 0.87
N THR A 66 -5.22 -10.88 -0.44
CA THR A 66 -6.61 -11.03 -0.92
C THR A 66 -7.22 -12.40 -0.63
N THR A 67 -6.40 -13.44 -0.41
CA THR A 67 -6.88 -14.75 0.03
C THR A 67 -7.18 -14.72 1.53
N VAL A 68 -6.32 -14.10 2.34
CA VAL A 68 -6.48 -14.01 3.79
C VAL A 68 -7.68 -13.14 4.20
N LEU A 69 -8.02 -12.10 3.42
CA LEU A 69 -9.16 -11.22 3.72
C LEU A 69 -10.53 -11.77 3.28
N LYS A 70 -10.58 -12.96 2.69
CA LYS A 70 -11.83 -13.58 2.21
C LYS A 70 -12.46 -14.58 3.18
N ASP A 71 -11.76 -14.91 4.26
CA ASP A 71 -12.28 -15.68 5.39
C ASP A 71 -12.71 -14.75 6.54
#